data_AF-A0A3S4GJ87-F1
#
_entry.id   AF-A0A3S4GJ87-F1
#
_cell.length_a   1.000
_cell.length_b   1.000
_cell.length_c   1.000
_cell.angle_alpha   90.00
_cell.angle_beta   90.00
_cell.angle_gamma   90.00
#
_symmetry.space_group_name_H-M   'P 1'
#
loop_
_entity.id
_entity.type
_entity.pdbx_description
1 polymer ?
#
loop_
_entity_poly.entity_id
_entity_poly.type
_entity_poly.pdbx_seq_one_letter_code
_entity_poly.pdbx_strand_id
1 'polypeptide(L)'
;MSGLHPAYALRQQVVEPIGEARPSWQIWKELGEQLGLGQYYPWQDMQTRQLYQLNGDHALAKELRQKGYLEWGVPLLLREPESVRQFTARYPGAIATDSDNTYGEQLRFKSPSGKIELYSATLEELLPGYGVPRVRDFAPEKRE
;
A
#
# COMPACT_ATOMS: atom_id res chain seq x y z
N MET A 1 -3.88 -9.75 4.64
CA MET A 1 -4.16 -10.67 3.51
C MET A 1 -3.74 -9.98 2.24
N SER A 2 -2.74 -10.49 1.53
CA SER A 2 -2.43 -10.02 0.18
C SER A 2 -3.39 -10.73 -0.76
N GLY A 3 -4.55 -10.13 -1.01
CA GLY A 3 -5.46 -10.59 -2.06
C GLY A 3 -4.87 -10.29 -3.44
N LEU A 4 -5.31 -11.01 -4.48
CA LEU A 4 -4.92 -10.75 -5.88
C LEU A 4 -5.36 -9.35 -6.36
N HIS A 5 -6.26 -8.72 -5.61
CA HIS A 5 -6.96 -7.51 -5.99
C HIS A 5 -6.81 -6.42 -4.93
N PRO A 6 -6.69 -5.15 -5.36
CA PRO A 6 -6.77 -4.02 -4.43
C PRO A 6 -8.11 -4.04 -3.71
N ALA A 7 -8.06 -4.02 -2.39
CA ALA A 7 -9.24 -4.00 -1.54
C ALA A 7 -9.01 -3.15 -0.30
N TYR A 8 -10.10 -2.63 0.24
CA TYR A 8 -10.12 -1.82 1.45
C TYR A 8 -11.14 -2.41 2.41
N ALA A 9 -10.65 -2.79 3.59
CA ALA A 9 -11.48 -3.25 4.70
C ALA A 9 -11.58 -2.14 5.76
N LEU A 10 -12.80 -1.66 6.01
CA LEU A 10 -13.06 -0.65 7.02
C LEU A 10 -13.30 -1.32 8.38
N ARG A 11 -12.45 -1.02 9.36
CA ARG A 11 -12.69 -1.44 10.75
C ARG A 11 -13.75 -0.55 11.38
N GLN A 12 -14.85 -1.17 11.81
CA GLN A 12 -15.93 -0.50 12.52
C GLN A 12 -15.79 -0.72 14.02
N GLN A 13 -16.05 0.33 14.79
CA GLN A 13 -16.01 0.26 16.23
C GLN A 13 -17.20 -0.57 16.73
N VAL A 14 -16.91 -1.57 17.56
CA VAL A 14 -17.95 -2.46 18.14
C VAL A 14 -18.31 -2.03 19.56
N VAL A 15 -17.34 -1.53 20.32
CA VAL A 15 -17.50 -1.05 21.70
C VAL A 15 -16.70 0.23 21.91
N GLU A 16 -17.08 0.98 22.94
CA GLU A 16 -16.30 2.13 23.39
C GLU A 16 -15.00 1.73 24.07
N PRO A 17 -13.95 2.57 24.04
CA PRO A 17 -12.76 2.38 24.86
C PRO A 17 -13.12 2.25 26.34
N ILE A 18 -12.46 1.32 27.03
CA ILE A 18 -12.73 1.00 28.44
C ILE A 18 -11.84 1.89 29.33
N GLY A 19 -12.45 2.56 30.31
CA GLY A 19 -11.73 3.39 31.27
C GLY A 19 -11.02 4.56 30.59
N GLU A 20 -9.73 4.73 30.86
CA GLU A 20 -8.90 5.81 30.29
C GLU A 20 -8.16 5.40 29.00
N ALA A 21 -8.51 4.26 28.41
CA ALA A 21 -7.91 3.82 27.15
C ALA A 21 -8.23 4.82 26.04
N ARG A 22 -7.20 5.24 25.30
CA ARG A 22 -7.33 6.12 24.12
C ARG A 22 -6.78 5.43 22.88
N PRO A 23 -7.43 5.55 21.71
CA PRO A 23 -6.88 5.05 20.47
C PRO A 23 -5.63 5.85 20.07
N SER A 24 -4.66 5.19 19.43
CA SER A 24 -3.36 5.81 19.12
C SER A 24 -3.48 7.12 18.34
N TRP A 25 -4.44 7.25 17.43
CA TRP A 25 -4.64 8.48 16.66
C TRP A 25 -4.94 9.69 17.54
N GLN A 26 -5.68 9.50 18.63
CA GLN A 26 -6.05 10.57 19.56
C GLN A 26 -4.83 10.98 20.38
N ILE A 27 -4.06 10.02 20.87
CA ILE A 27 -2.81 10.27 21.62
C ILE A 27 -1.85 11.11 20.78
N TRP A 28 -1.63 10.74 19.51
CA TRP A 28 -0.72 11.48 18.62
C TRP A 28 -1.26 12.85 18.23
N LYS A 29 -2.58 13.00 18.04
CA LYS A 29 -3.21 14.30 17.76
C LYS A 29 -3.03 15.27 18.93
N GLU A 30 -3.38 14.84 20.14
CA GLU A 30 -3.29 15.67 21.35
C GLU A 30 -1.83 16.06 21.65
N LEU A 31 -0.89 15.11 21.50
CA LEU A 31 0.54 15.41 21.62
C LEU A 31 0.99 16.43 20.57
N GLY A 32 0.57 16.25 19.31
CA GLY A 32 0.88 17.19 18.23
C GLY A 32 0.35 18.60 18.52
N GLU A 33 -0.87 18.72 19.04
CA GLU A 33 -1.46 20.01 19.44
C GLU A 33 -0.65 20.69 20.54
N GLN A 34 -0.24 19.95 21.58
CA GLN A 34 0.61 20.48 22.66
C GLN A 34 1.98 20.96 22.17
N LEU A 35 2.50 20.36 21.10
CA LEU A 35 3.76 20.73 20.47
C LEU A 35 3.62 21.83 19.41
N GLY A 36 2.41 22.39 19.20
CA GLY A 36 2.18 23.40 18.16
C GLY A 36 2.18 22.84 16.73
N LEU A 37 1.95 21.54 16.58
CA LEU A 37 1.89 20.79 15.31
C LEU A 37 0.44 20.41 14.92
N GLY A 38 -0.56 21.02 15.56
CA GLY A 38 -1.97 20.70 15.35
C GLY A 38 -2.45 20.84 13.90
N GLN A 39 -1.80 21.70 13.09
CA GLN A 39 -2.10 21.88 11.67
C GLN A 39 -1.94 20.59 10.84
N TYR A 40 -1.14 19.62 11.30
CA TYR A 40 -0.96 18.33 10.62
C TYR A 40 -2.03 17.29 10.99
N TYR A 41 -2.92 17.63 11.94
CA TYR A 41 -4.01 16.79 12.41
C TYR A 41 -5.37 17.50 12.22
N PRO A 42 -5.76 17.87 10.99
CA PRO A 42 -6.95 18.68 10.72
C PRO A 42 -8.30 17.96 10.96
N TRP A 43 -8.28 16.68 11.34
CA TRP A 43 -9.48 15.89 11.62
C TRP A 43 -9.83 15.92 13.10
N GLN A 44 -11.12 15.91 13.41
CA GLN A 44 -11.61 15.94 14.80
C GLN A 44 -11.69 14.53 15.40
N ASP A 45 -12.10 13.57 14.60
CA ASP A 45 -12.40 12.20 15.00
C ASP A 45 -11.99 11.19 13.91
N MET A 46 -12.21 9.90 14.16
CA MET A 46 -11.88 8.85 13.20
C MET A 46 -12.72 8.97 11.91
N GLN A 47 -13.97 9.40 12.02
CA GLN A 47 -14.92 9.52 10.91
C GLN A 47 -14.47 10.60 9.91
N THR A 48 -14.10 11.77 10.42
CA THR A 48 -13.55 12.90 9.66
C THR A 48 -12.18 12.58 9.11
N ARG A 49 -11.34 11.84 9.86
CA ARG A 49 -10.06 11.32 9.35
C ARG A 49 -10.25 10.37 8.17
N GLN A 50 -11.18 9.42 8.28
CA GLN A 50 -11.50 8.49 7.18
C GLN A 50 -12.00 9.26 5.95
N LEU A 51 -12.89 10.23 6.15
CA LEU A 51 -13.39 11.06 5.05
C LEU A 51 -12.27 11.87 4.40
N TYR A 52 -11.34 12.42 5.19
CA TYR A 52 -10.14 13.10 4.69
C TYR A 52 -9.28 12.16 3.83
N GLN A 53 -9.08 10.91 4.24
CA GLN A 53 -8.37 9.89 3.46
C GLN A 53 -9.07 9.53 2.14
N LEU A 54 -10.39 9.66 2.10
CA LEU A 54 -11.21 9.43 0.90
C LEU A 54 -11.38 10.71 0.06
N ASN A 55 -10.54 11.73 0.27
CA ASN A 55 -10.61 13.02 -0.43
C ASN A 55 -12.01 13.68 -0.36
N GLY A 56 -12.74 13.49 0.74
CA GLY A 56 -14.08 14.06 0.91
C GLY A 56 -15.20 13.31 0.16
N ASP A 57 -14.94 12.11 -0.38
CA ASP A 57 -15.97 11.31 -1.03
C ASP A 57 -16.96 10.72 -0.01
N HIS A 58 -18.05 11.44 0.22
CA HIS A 58 -19.11 11.04 1.13
C HIS A 58 -19.88 9.80 0.65
N ALA A 59 -20.00 9.58 -0.66
CA ALA A 59 -20.72 8.43 -1.20
C ALA A 59 -19.93 7.14 -0.95
N LEU A 60 -18.63 7.16 -1.25
CA LEU A 60 -17.72 6.07 -0.97
C LEU A 60 -17.60 5.80 0.53
N ALA A 61 -17.51 6.84 1.36
CA ALA A 61 -17.48 6.69 2.81
C ALA A 61 -18.73 5.99 3.36
N LYS A 62 -19.91 6.33 2.84
CA LYS A 62 -21.18 5.69 3.20
C LYS A 62 -21.20 4.23 2.78
N GLU A 63 -20.78 3.93 1.55
CA GLU A 63 -20.73 2.55 1.05
C GLU A 63 -19.76 1.68 1.86
N LEU A 64 -18.56 2.18 2.17
CA LEU A 64 -17.57 1.50 3.00
C LEU A 64 -18.08 1.20 4.40
N ARG A 65 -18.80 2.13 5.04
CA ARG A 65 -19.43 1.87 6.35
C ARG A 65 -20.50 0.81 6.27
N GLN A 66 -21.33 0.83 5.24
CA GLN A 66 -22.40 -0.14 5.08
C GLN A 66 -21.87 -1.55 4.81
N LYS A 67 -20.87 -1.68 3.92
CA LYS A 67 -20.35 -2.99 3.48
C LYS A 67 -19.20 -3.52 4.34
N GLY A 68 -18.42 -2.64 4.98
CA GLY A 68 -17.21 -2.99 5.72
C GLY A 68 -16.03 -3.44 4.86
N TYR A 69 -16.24 -3.75 3.58
CA TYR A 69 -15.23 -4.21 2.64
C TYR A 69 -15.61 -3.79 1.21
N LEU A 70 -14.63 -3.28 0.46
CA LEU A 70 -14.72 -3.03 -0.98
C LEU A 70 -13.49 -3.56 -1.69
N GLU A 71 -13.68 -4.06 -2.91
CA GLU A 71 -12.65 -4.60 -3.78
C GLU A 71 -12.78 -3.97 -5.17
N TRP A 72 -11.64 -3.63 -5.77
CA TRP A 72 -11.54 -3.02 -7.10
C TRP A 72 -10.77 -3.93 -8.07
N GLY A 73 -10.71 -5.22 -7.76
CA GLY A 73 -9.99 -6.21 -8.53
C GLY A 73 -10.47 -6.41 -9.94
N VAL A 74 -9.59 -6.18 -10.90
CA VAL A 74 -9.63 -6.83 -12.22
C VAL A 74 -8.19 -7.32 -12.48
N PRO A 75 -7.99 -8.54 -13.02
CA PRO A 75 -6.66 -8.98 -13.40
C PRO A 75 -5.98 -7.95 -14.32
N LEU A 76 -4.76 -7.55 -13.96
CA LEU A 76 -3.95 -6.62 -14.76
C LEU A 76 -2.58 -7.22 -15.02
N LEU A 77 -2.46 -7.95 -16.13
CA LEU A 77 -1.21 -8.41 -16.68
C LEU A 77 -0.74 -7.36 -17.70
N LEU A 78 0.26 -6.56 -17.31
CA LEU A 78 0.66 -5.36 -18.06
C LEU A 78 1.11 -5.62 -19.50
N ARG A 79 1.48 -6.85 -19.86
CA ARG A 79 1.91 -7.24 -21.21
C ARG A 79 0.89 -8.06 -21.98
N GLU A 80 -0.30 -8.26 -21.43
CA GLU A 80 -1.37 -9.00 -22.10
C GLU A 80 -2.44 -8.02 -22.60
N PRO A 81 -2.55 -7.77 -23.92
CA PRO A 81 -3.48 -6.78 -24.47
C PRO A 81 -4.93 -7.00 -24.03
N GLU A 82 -5.38 -8.25 -23.91
CA GLU A 82 -6.74 -8.56 -23.44
C GLU A 82 -6.97 -8.17 -21.98
N SER A 83 -5.98 -8.40 -21.11
CA SER A 83 -6.08 -8.00 -19.70
C SER A 83 -6.11 -6.47 -19.57
N VAL A 84 -5.28 -5.76 -20.34
CA VAL A 84 -5.26 -4.28 -20.36
C VAL A 84 -6.56 -3.71 -20.92
N ARG A 85 -7.14 -4.32 -21.96
CA ARG A 85 -8.47 -3.93 -22.47
C ARG A 85 -9.56 -4.07 -21.42
N GLN A 86 -9.61 -5.19 -20.70
CA GLN A 86 -10.60 -5.41 -19.64
C GLN A 86 -10.44 -4.38 -18.51
N PHE A 87 -9.20 -4.08 -18.12
CA PHE A 87 -8.90 -3.10 -17.08
C PHE A 87 -9.32 -1.68 -17.49
N THR A 88 -8.96 -1.23 -18.69
CA THR A 88 -9.30 0.11 -19.20
C THR A 88 -10.81 0.30 -19.42
N ALA A 89 -11.52 -0.76 -19.83
CA ALA A 89 -12.98 -0.75 -19.89
C ALA A 89 -13.64 -0.60 -18.51
N ARG A 90 -13.06 -1.24 -17.47
CA ARG A 90 -13.55 -1.13 -16.09
C ARG A 90 -13.24 0.23 -15.46
N TYR A 91 -12.08 0.81 -15.79
CA TYR A 91 -11.55 2.03 -15.21
C TYR A 91 -11.27 3.07 -16.31
N PRO A 92 -12.28 3.86 -16.72
CA PRO A 92 -12.13 4.88 -17.77
C PRO A 92 -11.11 5.97 -17.46
N GLY A 93 -10.77 6.17 -16.18
CA GLY A 93 -9.72 7.10 -15.72
C GLY A 93 -8.31 6.51 -15.71
N ALA A 94 -8.12 5.30 -16.24
CA ALA A 94 -6.79 4.70 -16.38
C ALA A 94 -5.94 5.50 -17.36
N ILE A 95 -4.62 5.39 -17.22
CA ILE A 95 -3.67 6.02 -18.14
C ILE A 95 -3.78 5.43 -19.55
N ALA A 96 -3.33 6.18 -20.55
CA ALA A 96 -3.28 5.72 -21.94
C ALA A 96 -2.38 4.49 -22.09
N THR A 97 -2.78 3.56 -22.96
CA THR A 97 -2.00 2.37 -23.29
C THR A 97 -0.85 2.71 -24.23
N ASP A 98 0.14 1.82 -24.24
CA ASP A 98 1.24 1.85 -25.19
C ASP A 98 0.72 1.54 -26.63
N SER A 99 1.57 1.73 -27.63
CA SER A 99 1.21 1.55 -29.05
C SER A 99 0.75 0.12 -29.42
N ASP A 100 1.12 -0.88 -28.62
CA ASP A 100 0.72 -2.28 -28.78
C ASP A 100 -0.53 -2.66 -27.97
N ASN A 101 -1.22 -1.67 -27.38
CA ASN A 101 -2.36 -1.82 -26.48
C ASN A 101 -2.03 -2.51 -25.15
N THR A 102 -0.79 -2.39 -24.69
CA THR A 102 -0.35 -2.89 -23.38
C THR A 102 0.02 -1.74 -22.43
N TYR A 103 0.52 -2.09 -21.25
CA TYR A 103 1.21 -1.19 -20.32
C TYR A 103 2.65 -1.66 -20.10
N GLY A 104 3.30 -2.17 -21.15
CA GLY A 104 4.66 -2.66 -21.13
C GLY A 104 5.69 -1.62 -20.66
N GLU A 105 5.51 -0.35 -20.99
CA GLU A 105 6.38 0.75 -20.55
C GLU A 105 6.27 1.01 -19.04
N GLN A 106 5.12 0.66 -18.43
CA GLN A 106 4.91 0.75 -16.98
C GLN A 106 5.59 -0.37 -16.20
N LEU A 107 6.08 -1.42 -16.88
CA LEU A 107 6.82 -2.53 -16.25
C LEU A 107 8.27 -2.11 -15.96
N ARG A 108 8.43 -1.11 -15.10
CA ARG A 108 9.71 -0.59 -14.63
C ARG A 108 9.78 -0.65 -13.10
N PHE A 109 10.84 -1.25 -12.59
CA PHE A 109 11.06 -1.42 -11.16
C PHE A 109 11.91 -0.27 -10.60
N LYS A 110 11.88 -0.07 -9.28
CA LYS A 110 12.73 0.92 -8.57
C LYS A 110 14.18 0.45 -8.37
N SER A 111 14.60 -0.59 -9.09
CA SER A 111 15.98 -1.08 -9.07
C SER A 111 16.88 -0.17 -9.93
N PRO A 112 18.21 -0.18 -9.72
CA PRO A 112 19.16 0.58 -10.54
C PRO A 112 19.00 0.33 -12.05
N SER A 113 18.77 -0.92 -12.44
CA SER A 113 18.55 -1.29 -13.85
C SER A 113 17.14 -1.02 -14.37
N GLY A 114 16.18 -0.72 -13.50
CA GLY A 114 14.76 -0.66 -13.82
C GLY A 114 14.10 -2.02 -14.07
N LYS A 115 14.82 -3.14 -13.87
CA LYS A 115 14.39 -4.52 -14.12
C LYS A 115 14.36 -5.34 -12.84
N ILE A 116 13.83 -6.56 -12.92
CA ILE A 116 14.06 -7.57 -11.90
C ILE A 116 15.54 -7.96 -11.96
N GLU A 117 16.26 -7.72 -10.86
CA GLU A 117 17.68 -7.99 -10.75
C GLU A 117 17.91 -9.40 -10.18
N LEU A 118 18.19 -10.36 -11.06
CA LEU A 118 18.62 -11.71 -10.64
C LEU A 118 19.98 -11.67 -9.91
N TYR A 119 20.79 -10.66 -10.22
CA TYR A 119 22.04 -10.33 -9.55
C TYR A 119 22.01 -8.84 -9.15
N SER A 120 22.29 -8.53 -7.90
CA SER A 120 22.38 -7.16 -7.39
C SER A 120 23.83 -6.72 -7.25
N ALA A 121 24.28 -5.86 -8.17
CA ALA A 121 25.61 -5.26 -8.09
C ALA A 121 25.78 -4.41 -6.83
N THR A 122 24.73 -3.70 -6.42
CA THR A 122 24.71 -2.92 -5.17
C THR A 122 24.94 -3.81 -3.95
N LEU A 123 24.33 -4.99 -3.87
CA LEU A 123 24.58 -5.90 -2.76
C LEU A 123 25.99 -6.50 -2.81
N GLU A 124 26.52 -6.83 -3.98
CA GLU A 124 27.88 -7.35 -4.09
C GLU A 124 28.92 -6.33 -3.63
N GLU A 125 28.74 -5.05 -3.98
CA GLU A 125 29.65 -3.98 -3.54
C GLU A 125 29.59 -3.76 -2.02
N LEU A 126 28.39 -3.77 -1.43
CA LEU A 126 28.21 -3.59 0.01
C LEU A 126 28.64 -4.83 0.82
N LEU A 127 28.43 -6.02 0.27
CA LEU A 127 28.64 -7.32 0.90
C LEU A 127 29.14 -8.32 -0.15
N PRO A 128 30.47 -8.43 -0.35
CA PRO A 128 31.04 -9.36 -1.32
C PRO A 128 30.54 -10.80 -1.12
N GLY A 129 30.13 -11.43 -2.23
CA GLY A 129 29.53 -12.76 -2.28
C GLY A 129 28.02 -12.82 -2.05
N TYR A 130 27.35 -11.69 -1.79
CA TYR A 130 25.89 -11.61 -1.54
C TYR A 130 25.08 -11.04 -2.71
N GLY A 131 25.70 -10.75 -3.86
CA GLY A 131 24.98 -10.26 -5.04
C GLY A 131 23.92 -11.22 -5.60
N VAL A 132 23.98 -12.50 -5.23
CA VAL A 132 22.98 -13.54 -5.57
C VAL A 132 22.67 -14.40 -4.34
N PRO A 133 21.46 -14.97 -4.24
CA PRO A 133 21.15 -16.00 -3.25
C PRO A 133 22.13 -17.18 -3.37
N ARG A 134 22.74 -17.58 -2.25
CA ARG A 134 23.63 -18.74 -2.15
C ARG A 134 23.32 -19.51 -0.87
N VAL A 135 23.44 -20.82 -0.93
CA VAL A 135 23.48 -21.66 0.27
C VAL A 135 24.80 -21.38 1.00
N ARG A 136 24.75 -21.23 2.32
CA ARG A 136 25.92 -21.04 3.18
C ARG A 136 25.76 -21.88 4.43
N ASP A 137 26.80 -22.63 4.73
CA ASP A 137 26.89 -23.37 5.99
C ASP A 137 27.40 -22.40 7.06
N PHE A 138 26.57 -22.11 8.05
CA PHE A 138 27.00 -21.38 9.23
C PHE A 138 27.34 -22.40 10.32
N ALA A 139 28.60 -22.43 10.75
CA ALA A 139 28.94 -23.17 11.95
C ALA A 139 28.21 -22.52 13.14
N PRO A 140 27.56 -23.30 14.02
CA PRO A 140 26.97 -22.73 15.23
C PRO A 140 28.07 -22.07 16.04
N GLU A 141 27.83 -20.80 16.41
CA GLU A 141 28.74 -20.05 17.27
C GLU A 141 28.87 -20.81 18.59
N LYS A 142 30.10 -21.23 18.95
CA LYS A 142 30.35 -21.80 20.27
C LYS A 142 30.15 -20.66 21.28
N ARG A 143 29.05 -20.71 22.03
CA ARG A 143 28.88 -19.86 23.20
C ARG A 143 29.92 -20.30 24.23
N GLU A 144 30.85 -19.39 24.57
CA GLU A 144 31.66 -19.47 25.80
C GLU A 144 30.80 -19.17 27.04
#